data_AF-A0A944XJP9-F1
#
_entry.id   AF-A0A944XJP9-F1
#
_cell.length_a   1.000
_cell.length_b   1.000
_cell.length_c   1.000
_cell.angle_alpha   90.00
_cell.angle_beta   90.00
_cell.angle_gamma   90.00
#
_symmetry.space_group_name_H-M   'P 1'
#
loop_
_entity.id
_entity.type
_entity.pdbx_description
1 polymer ?
#
loop_
_entity_poly.entity_id
_entity_poly.type
_entity_poly.pdbx_seq_one_letter_code
_entity_poly.pdbx_strand_id
1 'polypeptide(L)'
;GCIAANPNLSLQWLSEKLAEKYGCKFSPSGITRVIQRLHPEMENRSRGRPKIYEDKEFHNSCGGFELIIALAYHLGWPQMVANTIKNTVRSLKRTKAFESSAKFSDPKGRDKHGRFTAEYNQREDVRKKRFESITEKRDEKNWNSMNVIRDNIKTIERKSLAILSIPVITMNGSMRTVDSALGQELKHFAGFDYKQNSLTKYLGELKYLGVSAKLLEDTVAFWSKCWGTEMGNLGKPSSLLCYYIDGNTKAVWSSKRVKKNKVTMLGRVMGCLEQVFIHDALGHPIYFETYSGHGPCGEHILSMFKKIEATIEDVPGARTSVTRVLVMDGASNGVGTLRAFASQQKYHYITPLDDNQWKERKIVNIGRPTRYLYGKASLRDAVIELEDSKEKGFFIRTRAIKIDWDNGNVTVLLNSLPLETIGSSEIVQSYFKRWPAEELQFRHMKSAVSLHRVAGYGKQEIQDEHIAERQSHIAKM
;
A
#
# COMPACT_ATOMS: atom_id res chain seq x y z
N GLY A 1 -21.28 -36.01 -26.57
CA GLY A 1 -22.25 -34.91 -26.39
C GLY A 1 -22.61 -34.73 -24.92
N CYS A 2 -23.77 -35.22 -24.48
CA CYS A 2 -24.28 -35.04 -23.10
C CYS A 2 -23.31 -35.47 -21.99
N ILE A 3 -22.66 -36.64 -22.11
CA ILE A 3 -21.74 -37.14 -21.08
C ILE A 3 -20.44 -36.32 -21.01
N ALA A 4 -19.98 -35.77 -22.14
CA ALA A 4 -18.81 -34.90 -22.18
C ALA A 4 -19.10 -33.52 -21.53
N ALA A 5 -20.34 -33.04 -21.64
CA ALA A 5 -20.78 -31.80 -21.01
C ALA A 5 -21.10 -31.95 -19.52
N ASN A 6 -21.60 -33.13 -19.09
CA ASN A 6 -21.86 -33.44 -17.69
C ASN A 6 -21.52 -34.90 -17.36
N PRO A 7 -20.33 -35.15 -16.77
CA PRO A 7 -19.88 -36.49 -16.40
C PRO A 7 -20.69 -37.14 -15.26
N ASN A 8 -21.59 -36.43 -14.59
CA ASN A 8 -22.31 -36.94 -13.41
C ASN A 8 -23.76 -37.34 -13.69
N LEU A 9 -24.18 -37.38 -14.96
CA LEU A 9 -25.53 -37.83 -15.34
C LEU A 9 -25.80 -39.27 -14.91
N SER A 10 -27.00 -39.50 -14.36
CA SER A 10 -27.42 -40.83 -13.91
C SER A 10 -27.69 -41.76 -15.10
N LEU A 11 -27.40 -43.05 -14.92
CA LEU A 11 -27.63 -44.07 -15.95
C LEU A 11 -29.12 -44.23 -16.27
N GLN A 12 -29.99 -44.01 -15.28
CA GLN A 12 -31.43 -44.10 -15.43
C GLN A 12 -31.99 -42.97 -16.31
N TRP A 13 -31.54 -41.73 -16.06
CA TRP A 13 -31.92 -40.59 -16.89
C TRP A 13 -31.45 -40.75 -18.34
N LEU A 14 -30.22 -41.24 -18.55
CA LEU A 14 -29.71 -41.56 -19.89
C LEU A 14 -30.56 -42.64 -20.58
N SER A 15 -30.98 -43.66 -19.84
CA SER A 15 -31.84 -44.72 -20.35
C SER A 15 -33.19 -44.21 -20.82
N GLU A 16 -33.83 -43.37 -20.01
CA GLU A 16 -35.13 -42.76 -20.32
C GLU A 16 -35.05 -41.86 -21.55
N LYS A 17 -34.02 -41.00 -21.63
CA LYS A 17 -33.85 -40.10 -22.77
C LYS A 17 -33.49 -40.81 -24.07
N LEU A 18 -32.70 -41.89 -23.99
CA LEU A 18 -32.41 -42.72 -25.17
C LEU A 18 -33.64 -43.51 -25.61
N ALA A 19 -34.45 -44.00 -24.67
CA ALA A 19 -35.70 -44.69 -24.98
C ALA A 19 -36.74 -43.74 -25.62
N GLU A 20 -36.85 -42.51 -25.11
CA GLU A 20 -37.71 -41.48 -25.66
C GLU A 20 -37.29 -41.08 -27.08
N LYS A 21 -35.98 -40.94 -27.31
CA LYS A 21 -35.45 -40.47 -28.60
C LYS A 21 -35.45 -41.54 -29.70
N TYR A 22 -35.19 -42.80 -29.34
CA TYR A 22 -34.97 -43.88 -30.30
C TYR A 22 -36.03 -44.99 -30.24
N GLY A 23 -37.01 -44.90 -29.35
CA GLY A 23 -38.10 -45.88 -29.23
C GLY A 23 -37.66 -47.26 -28.76
N CYS A 24 -36.45 -47.40 -28.21
CA CYS A 24 -35.88 -48.69 -27.79
C CYS A 24 -35.61 -48.73 -26.29
N LYS A 25 -35.89 -49.87 -25.64
CA LYS A 25 -35.54 -50.06 -24.23
C LYS A 25 -34.07 -50.42 -24.09
N PHE A 26 -33.34 -49.62 -23.32
CA PHE A 26 -31.95 -49.88 -22.99
C PHE A 26 -31.82 -50.39 -21.55
N SER A 27 -30.97 -51.38 -21.32
CA SER A 27 -30.64 -51.81 -19.96
C SER A 27 -29.55 -50.91 -19.37
N PRO A 28 -29.57 -50.63 -18.06
CA PRO A 28 -28.52 -49.84 -17.40
C PRO A 28 -27.10 -50.42 -17.61
N SER A 29 -27.00 -51.75 -17.68
CA SER A 29 -25.75 -52.46 -17.95
C SER A 29 -25.30 -52.32 -19.41
N GLY A 30 -26.22 -52.28 -20.37
CA GLY A 30 -25.93 -52.01 -21.78
C GLY A 30 -25.41 -50.60 -22.00
N ILE A 31 -26.06 -49.60 -21.38
CA ILE A 31 -25.62 -48.19 -21.44
C ILE A 31 -24.22 -48.03 -20.85
N THR A 32 -23.95 -48.68 -19.71
CA THR A 32 -22.63 -48.65 -19.07
C THR A 32 -21.54 -49.17 -19.99
N ARG A 33 -21.76 -50.30 -20.68
CA ARG A 33 -20.77 -50.85 -21.65
C ARG A 33 -20.53 -49.92 -22.83
N VAL A 34 -21.57 -49.27 -23.34
CA VAL A 34 -21.45 -48.32 -24.45
C VAL A 34 -20.65 -47.09 -24.02
N ILE A 35 -20.90 -46.57 -22.82
CA ILE A 35 -20.12 -45.45 -22.26
C ILE A 35 -18.66 -45.85 -22.08
N GLN A 36 -18.38 -47.03 -21.53
CA GLN A 36 -17.01 -47.53 -21.37
C GLN A 36 -16.28 -47.73 -22.71
N ARG A 37 -17.00 -48.16 -23.76
CA ARG A 37 -16.43 -48.31 -25.11
C ARG A 37 -16.14 -46.96 -25.77
N LEU A 38 -16.98 -45.95 -25.54
CA LEU A 38 -16.82 -44.61 -26.15
C LEU A 38 -15.88 -43.69 -25.34
N HIS A 39 -15.74 -43.96 -24.04
CA HIS A 39 -14.96 -43.16 -23.09
C HIS A 39 -14.22 -44.07 -22.08
N PRO A 40 -13.14 -44.77 -22.52
CA PRO A 40 -12.38 -45.71 -21.68
C PRO A 40 -11.82 -45.07 -20.40
N GLU A 41 -11.53 -43.77 -20.42
CA GLU A 41 -11.03 -42.98 -19.31
C GLU A 41 -12.00 -42.86 -18.11
N MET A 42 -13.28 -43.23 -18.30
CA MET A 42 -14.33 -43.16 -17.27
C MET A 42 -14.56 -44.50 -16.52
N GLU A 43 -13.64 -45.46 -16.63
CA GLU A 43 -13.73 -46.82 -16.04
C GLU A 43 -14.05 -46.84 -14.53
N ASN A 44 -13.69 -45.76 -13.80
CA ASN A 44 -13.81 -45.65 -12.35
C ASN A 44 -15.03 -44.85 -11.87
N ARG A 45 -16.21 -44.97 -12.50
CA ARG A 45 -17.43 -44.50 -11.82
C ARG A 45 -17.72 -45.44 -10.65
N SER A 46 -17.49 -44.97 -9.44
CA SER A 46 -17.85 -45.68 -8.20
C SER A 46 -19.30 -46.13 -8.27
N ARG A 47 -19.56 -47.44 -8.12
CA ARG A 47 -20.90 -48.04 -7.97
C ARG A 47 -21.54 -47.65 -6.62
N GLY A 48 -21.61 -46.37 -6.32
CA GLY A 48 -22.21 -45.80 -5.13
C GLY A 48 -23.46 -45.00 -5.46
N ARG A 49 -24.34 -44.87 -4.48
CA ARG A 49 -25.50 -43.97 -4.49
C ARG A 49 -25.10 -42.60 -5.06
N PRO A 50 -25.89 -41.96 -5.93
CA PRO A 50 -25.58 -40.64 -6.44
C PRO A 50 -25.26 -39.72 -5.27
N LYS A 51 -24.07 -39.10 -5.27
CA LYS A 51 -23.81 -37.99 -4.35
C LYS A 51 -24.81 -36.90 -4.75
N ILE A 52 -25.86 -36.75 -3.94
CA ILE A 52 -26.69 -35.56 -3.97
C ILE A 52 -25.74 -34.45 -3.55
N TYR A 53 -25.27 -33.68 -4.53
CA TYR A 53 -24.70 -32.38 -4.24
C TYR A 53 -25.90 -31.55 -3.82
N GLU A 54 -26.11 -31.39 -2.52
CA GLU A 54 -26.86 -30.23 -2.06
C GLU A 54 -26.20 -29.02 -2.70
N ASP A 55 -26.95 -28.23 -3.45
CA ASP A 55 -26.57 -26.86 -3.80
C ASP A 55 -26.47 -26.09 -2.48
N LYS A 56 -25.40 -26.35 -1.73
CA LYS A 56 -25.04 -25.52 -0.61
C LYS A 56 -24.62 -24.21 -1.23
N GLU A 57 -25.44 -23.18 -1.03
CA GLU A 57 -25.04 -21.80 -1.28
C GLU A 57 -23.64 -21.61 -0.67
N PHE A 58 -22.64 -21.48 -1.54
CA PHE A 58 -21.28 -21.27 -1.12
C PHE A 58 -21.19 -19.80 -0.72
N HIS A 59 -21.41 -19.53 0.56
CA HIS A 59 -21.25 -18.19 1.09
C HIS A 59 -19.76 -17.83 1.12
N ASN A 60 -19.29 -17.16 0.07
CA ASN A 60 -17.92 -16.65 0.04
C ASN A 60 -17.81 -15.43 0.96
N SER A 61 -17.26 -15.65 2.15
CA SER A 61 -17.02 -14.59 3.14
C SER A 61 -16.17 -13.42 2.62
N CYS A 62 -15.43 -13.62 1.53
CA CYS A 62 -14.53 -12.65 0.93
C CYS A 62 -14.82 -12.38 -0.56
N GLY A 63 -16.04 -12.64 -1.05
CA GLY A 63 -16.38 -12.47 -2.48
C GLY A 63 -16.09 -11.06 -3.04
N GLY A 64 -16.26 -10.02 -2.23
CA GLY A 64 -15.88 -8.66 -2.62
C GLY A 64 -14.38 -8.48 -2.90
N PHE A 65 -13.51 -9.21 -2.19
CA PHE A 65 -12.08 -9.18 -2.43
C PHE A 65 -11.66 -10.01 -3.64
N GLU A 66 -12.42 -11.05 -4.01
CA GLU A 66 -12.19 -11.75 -5.28
C GLU A 66 -12.34 -10.83 -6.49
N LEU A 67 -13.29 -9.88 -6.44
CA LEU A 67 -13.42 -8.85 -7.47
C LEU A 67 -12.15 -7.97 -7.55
N ILE A 68 -11.56 -7.63 -6.40
CA ILE A 68 -10.30 -6.87 -6.34
C ILE A 68 -9.15 -7.68 -6.95
N ILE A 69 -9.06 -8.97 -6.66
CA ILE A 69 -8.05 -9.86 -7.24
C ILE A 69 -8.25 -10.00 -8.75
N ALA A 70 -9.50 -10.17 -9.21
CA ALA A 70 -9.84 -10.24 -10.62
C ALA A 70 -9.48 -8.95 -11.35
N LEU A 71 -9.79 -7.78 -10.76
CA LEU A 71 -9.40 -6.47 -11.26
C LEU A 71 -7.88 -6.32 -11.31
N ALA A 72 -7.16 -6.68 -10.25
CA ALA A 72 -5.71 -6.63 -10.22
C ALA A 72 -5.10 -7.48 -11.35
N TYR A 73 -5.64 -8.68 -11.59
CA TYR A 73 -5.18 -9.55 -12.67
C TYR A 73 -5.55 -9.00 -14.06
N HIS A 74 -6.76 -8.46 -14.23
CA HIS A 74 -7.23 -7.85 -15.47
C HIS A 74 -6.39 -6.64 -15.87
N LEU A 75 -6.09 -5.76 -14.90
CA LEU A 75 -5.26 -4.59 -15.10
C LEU A 75 -3.77 -4.92 -15.31
N GLY A 76 -3.34 -6.15 -15.01
CA GLY A 76 -1.96 -6.58 -15.21
C GLY A 76 -1.03 -6.33 -14.01
N TRP A 77 -1.57 -6.04 -12.82
CA TRP A 77 -0.78 -5.75 -11.62
C TRP A 77 0.18 -6.89 -11.24
N PRO A 78 -0.24 -8.17 -11.12
CA PRO A 78 0.68 -9.23 -10.72
C PRO A 78 1.77 -9.49 -11.77
N GLN A 79 1.47 -9.27 -13.05
CA GLN A 79 2.42 -9.37 -14.16
C GLN A 79 3.46 -8.26 -14.07
N MET A 80 3.05 -7.02 -13.79
CA MET A 80 3.95 -5.90 -13.54
C MET A 80 4.91 -6.23 -12.39
N VAL A 81 4.38 -6.61 -11.23
CA VAL A 81 5.19 -6.95 -10.04
C VAL A 81 6.17 -8.10 -10.34
N ALA A 82 5.70 -9.15 -10.99
CA ALA A 82 6.55 -10.29 -11.33
C ALA A 82 7.65 -9.93 -12.34
N ASN A 83 7.34 -9.09 -13.33
CA ASN A 83 8.33 -8.58 -14.29
C ASN A 83 9.40 -7.74 -13.60
N THR A 84 9.01 -6.82 -12.72
CA THR A 84 9.94 -6.01 -11.93
C THR A 84 10.90 -6.89 -11.14
N ILE A 85 10.38 -7.88 -10.40
CA ILE A 85 11.18 -8.83 -9.63
C ILE A 85 12.12 -9.63 -10.56
N LYS A 86 11.64 -10.16 -11.68
CA LYS A 86 12.48 -10.92 -12.63
C LYS A 86 13.56 -10.06 -13.26
N ASN A 87 13.28 -8.79 -13.56
CA ASN A 87 14.29 -7.86 -14.08
C ASN A 87 15.37 -7.59 -13.04
N THR A 88 15.01 -7.36 -11.78
CA THR A 88 16.00 -7.23 -10.68
C THR A 88 16.84 -8.50 -10.52
N VAL A 89 16.22 -9.69 -10.60
CA VAL A 89 16.96 -10.97 -10.58
C VAL A 89 17.93 -11.08 -11.77
N ARG A 90 17.51 -10.69 -12.99
CA ARG A 90 18.40 -10.69 -14.17
C ARG A 90 19.59 -9.76 -13.97
N SER A 91 19.38 -8.56 -13.43
CA SER A 91 20.46 -7.62 -13.14
C SER A 91 21.41 -8.19 -12.08
N LEU A 92 20.89 -8.76 -10.99
CA LEU A 92 21.69 -9.41 -9.95
C LEU A 92 22.57 -10.53 -10.53
N LYS A 93 22.01 -11.39 -11.40
CA LYS A 93 22.76 -12.51 -12.01
C LYS A 93 23.98 -12.09 -12.84
N ARG A 94 24.05 -10.81 -13.26
CA ARG A 94 25.18 -10.24 -14.01
C ARG A 94 26.26 -9.65 -13.11
N THR A 95 26.08 -9.68 -11.78
CA THR A 95 27.02 -9.10 -10.83
C THR A 95 28.02 -10.14 -10.34
N LYS A 96 29.26 -9.70 -10.03
CA LYS A 96 30.27 -10.54 -9.38
C LYS A 96 29.79 -11.12 -8.04
N ALA A 97 28.94 -10.37 -7.32
CA ALA A 97 28.35 -10.82 -6.07
C ALA A 97 27.47 -12.07 -6.25
N PHE A 98 26.81 -12.23 -7.39
CA PHE A 98 26.04 -13.45 -7.68
C PHE A 98 26.95 -14.63 -8.03
N GLU A 99 27.97 -14.41 -8.85
CA GLU A 99 28.94 -15.44 -9.27
C GLU A 99 29.68 -16.05 -8.06
N SER A 100 30.12 -15.22 -7.13
CA SER A 100 30.83 -15.67 -5.92
C SER A 100 29.90 -16.25 -4.84
N SER A 101 28.59 -16.10 -4.99
CA SER A 101 27.62 -16.34 -3.90
C SER A 101 27.51 -17.79 -3.43
N ALA A 102 27.81 -18.74 -4.32
CA ALA A 102 27.75 -20.16 -4.00
C ALA A 102 28.74 -20.55 -2.89
N LYS A 103 29.81 -19.75 -2.71
CA LYS A 103 30.84 -19.95 -1.69
C LYS A 103 30.32 -19.64 -0.27
N PHE A 104 29.29 -18.82 -0.14
CA PHE A 104 28.75 -18.40 1.15
C PHE A 104 27.70 -19.39 1.70
N SER A 105 28.08 -20.64 1.90
CA SER A 105 27.25 -21.62 2.60
C SER A 105 27.65 -21.68 4.07
N ASP A 106 26.69 -21.49 4.98
CA ASP A 106 26.91 -21.65 6.42
C ASP A 106 26.15 -22.88 6.96
N PRO A 107 26.81 -24.05 7.02
CA PRO A 107 26.22 -25.27 7.57
C PRO A 107 26.26 -25.32 9.10
N LYS A 108 27.07 -24.47 9.76
CA LYS A 108 27.31 -24.56 11.21
C LYS A 108 26.06 -24.15 12.00
N GLY A 109 25.71 -24.93 13.03
CA GLY A 109 24.52 -24.69 13.84
C GLY A 109 23.21 -25.01 13.11
N ARG A 110 23.24 -25.95 12.15
CA ARG A 110 22.03 -26.47 11.50
C ARG A 110 21.82 -27.94 11.84
N ASP A 111 20.55 -28.33 11.95
CA ASP A 111 20.18 -29.74 12.07
C ASP A 111 20.34 -30.51 10.73
N LYS A 112 20.12 -31.83 10.76
CA LYS A 112 20.13 -32.69 9.56
C LYS A 112 19.11 -32.31 8.47
N HIS A 113 18.16 -31.43 8.79
CA HIS A 113 17.15 -30.90 7.88
C HIS A 113 17.45 -29.46 7.44
N GLY A 114 18.61 -28.90 7.81
CA GLY A 114 19.05 -27.55 7.46
C GLY A 114 18.41 -26.43 8.29
N ARG A 115 17.70 -26.75 9.38
CA ARG A 115 17.07 -25.79 10.29
C ARG A 115 18.08 -25.25 11.29
N PHE A 116 18.03 -23.95 11.58
CA PHE A 116 18.90 -23.33 12.58
C PHE A 116 18.62 -23.88 13.98
N THR A 117 19.67 -24.27 14.70
CA THR A 117 19.61 -24.74 16.09
C THR A 117 19.78 -23.57 17.08
N ALA A 118 19.59 -23.82 18.37
CA ALA A 118 19.86 -22.82 19.41
C ALA A 118 21.31 -22.33 19.37
N GLU A 119 22.25 -23.23 19.08
CA GLU A 119 23.69 -22.95 18.95
C GLU A 119 23.97 -21.89 17.87
N TYR A 120 23.24 -21.93 16.74
CA TYR A 120 23.36 -20.93 15.69
C TYR A 120 23.14 -19.50 16.22
N ASN A 121 22.08 -19.30 17.01
CA ASN A 121 21.76 -17.99 17.58
C ASN A 121 22.70 -17.57 18.72
N GLN A 122 23.49 -18.51 19.25
CA GLN A 122 24.47 -18.26 20.29
C GLN A 122 25.85 -17.89 19.76
N ARG A 123 26.13 -18.17 18.48
CA ARG A 123 27.40 -17.82 17.84
C ARG A 123 27.68 -16.31 17.87
N GLU A 124 28.94 -15.98 18.15
CA GLU A 124 29.39 -14.60 18.30
C GLU A 124 29.26 -13.79 17.00
N ASP A 125 29.63 -14.37 15.85
CA ASP A 125 29.51 -13.75 14.54
C ASP A 125 28.05 -13.44 14.19
N VAL A 126 27.13 -14.39 14.41
CA VAL A 126 25.69 -14.18 14.19
C VAL A 126 25.14 -13.07 15.09
N ARG A 127 25.56 -13.02 16.36
CA ARG A 127 25.12 -11.99 17.33
C ARG A 127 25.62 -10.60 16.96
N LYS A 128 26.89 -10.48 16.54
CA LYS A 128 27.48 -9.22 16.07
C LYS A 128 26.78 -8.72 14.80
N LYS A 129 26.58 -9.59 13.81
CA LYS A 129 25.94 -9.24 12.53
C LYS A 129 24.41 -9.10 12.61
N ARG A 130 23.78 -9.47 13.72
CA ARG A 130 22.30 -9.51 13.86
C ARG A 130 21.64 -8.18 13.51
N PHE A 131 22.25 -7.07 13.89
CA PHE A 131 21.69 -5.72 13.73
C PHE A 131 22.31 -4.94 12.56
N GLU A 132 23.21 -5.55 11.79
CA GLU A 132 23.74 -4.95 10.56
C GLU A 132 22.62 -4.61 9.57
N SER A 133 22.90 -3.60 8.76
CA SER A 133 22.04 -3.17 7.68
C SER A 133 21.82 -4.32 6.68
N ILE A 134 20.73 -4.22 5.92
CA ILE A 134 20.48 -5.21 4.87
C ILE A 134 21.53 -5.13 3.77
N THR A 135 22.06 -3.94 3.51
CA THR A 135 23.15 -3.74 2.54
C THR A 135 24.38 -4.56 2.93
N GLU A 136 24.85 -4.45 4.18
CA GLU A 136 25.99 -5.24 4.67
C GLU A 136 25.70 -6.75 4.63
N LYS A 137 24.49 -7.16 5.01
CA LYS A 137 24.07 -8.57 4.96
C LYS A 137 23.95 -9.15 3.55
N ARG A 138 23.99 -8.34 2.49
CA ARG A 138 23.95 -8.81 1.09
C ARG A 138 25.30 -9.31 0.61
N ASP A 139 26.40 -8.82 1.18
CA ASP A 139 27.74 -9.09 0.68
C ASP A 139 28.12 -10.58 0.78
N GLU A 140 27.71 -11.23 1.86
CA GLU A 140 27.93 -12.65 2.11
C GLU A 140 26.67 -13.50 1.82
N LYS A 141 25.73 -12.99 1.03
CA LYS A 141 24.46 -13.70 0.78
C LYS A 141 24.64 -14.78 -0.28
N ASN A 142 24.27 -16.01 0.05
CA ASN A 142 24.10 -17.06 -0.96
C ASN A 142 22.78 -16.88 -1.73
N TRP A 143 22.86 -16.13 -2.84
CA TRP A 143 21.73 -15.86 -3.73
C TRP A 143 21.16 -17.12 -4.34
N ASN A 144 21.99 -18.10 -4.70
CA ASN A 144 21.53 -19.35 -5.32
C ASN A 144 20.56 -20.14 -4.44
N SER A 145 20.60 -19.97 -3.12
CA SER A 145 19.69 -20.63 -2.17
C SER A 145 18.27 -20.05 -2.14
N MET A 146 18.04 -18.87 -2.73
CA MET A 146 16.75 -18.17 -2.67
C MET A 146 15.80 -18.69 -3.75
N ASN A 147 14.56 -18.98 -3.36
CA ASN A 147 13.54 -19.50 -4.26
C ASN A 147 13.20 -18.49 -5.38
N VAL A 148 13.12 -17.20 -5.06
CA VAL A 148 12.78 -16.12 -6.02
C VAL A 148 13.74 -16.05 -7.22
N ILE A 149 14.98 -16.54 -7.07
CA ILE A 149 15.98 -16.59 -8.16
C ILE A 149 15.61 -17.66 -9.21
N ARG A 150 14.96 -18.74 -8.77
CA ARG A 150 14.61 -19.93 -9.57
C ARG A 150 13.15 -19.93 -9.99
N ASP A 151 12.27 -19.27 -9.23
CA ASP A 151 10.84 -19.21 -9.51
C ASP A 151 10.57 -18.67 -10.93
N ASN A 152 9.60 -19.32 -11.58
CA ASN A 152 9.06 -18.83 -12.85
C ASN A 152 8.15 -17.62 -12.60
N ILE A 153 7.84 -16.88 -13.68
CA ILE A 153 7.06 -15.63 -13.57
C ILE A 153 5.68 -15.86 -12.95
N LYS A 154 4.97 -16.93 -13.35
CA LYS A 154 3.65 -17.29 -12.83
C LYS A 154 3.65 -17.60 -11.33
N THR A 155 4.73 -18.18 -10.82
CA THR A 155 4.90 -18.46 -9.38
C THR A 155 5.06 -17.16 -8.60
N ILE A 156 5.82 -16.20 -9.15
CA ILE A 156 6.00 -14.88 -8.55
C ILE A 156 4.68 -14.09 -8.59
N GLU A 157 3.93 -14.15 -9.69
CA GLU A 157 2.58 -13.56 -9.80
C GLU A 157 1.67 -14.07 -8.67
N ARG A 158 1.56 -15.40 -8.51
CA ARG A 158 0.72 -16.02 -7.47
C ARG A 158 1.17 -15.65 -6.06
N LYS A 159 2.48 -15.72 -5.77
CA LYS A 159 3.01 -15.30 -4.47
C LYS A 159 2.72 -13.82 -4.20
N SER A 160 2.80 -12.96 -5.21
CA SER A 160 2.53 -11.53 -5.07
C SER A 160 1.04 -11.24 -4.82
N LEU A 161 0.12 -11.97 -5.46
CA LEU A 161 -1.30 -11.94 -5.12
C LEU A 161 -1.57 -12.40 -3.70
N ALA A 162 -0.88 -13.46 -3.24
CA ALA A 162 -1.00 -13.90 -1.86
C ALA A 162 -0.54 -12.82 -0.86
N ILE A 163 0.53 -12.08 -1.17
CA ILE A 163 0.97 -10.93 -0.36
C ILE A 163 -0.06 -9.79 -0.38
N LEU A 164 -0.62 -9.45 -1.55
CA LEU A 164 -1.68 -8.45 -1.69
C LEU A 164 -2.92 -8.79 -0.82
N SER A 165 -3.17 -10.09 -0.62
CA SER A 165 -4.30 -10.61 0.15
C SER A 165 -4.09 -10.59 1.66
N ILE A 166 -2.85 -10.41 2.15
CA ILE A 166 -2.51 -10.49 3.58
C ILE A 166 -3.39 -9.59 4.46
N PRO A 167 -3.63 -8.31 4.12
CA PRO A 167 -4.45 -7.44 4.95
C PRO A 167 -5.88 -7.95 5.14
N VAL A 168 -6.45 -8.67 4.17
CA VAL A 168 -7.80 -9.23 4.27
C VAL A 168 -7.78 -10.50 5.12
N ILE A 169 -6.95 -11.47 4.77
CA ILE A 169 -6.91 -12.79 5.43
C ILE A 169 -6.42 -12.73 6.88
N THR A 170 -5.63 -11.71 7.23
CA THR A 170 -5.17 -11.51 8.61
C THR A 170 -6.01 -10.48 9.36
N MET A 171 -7.04 -9.90 8.73
CA MET A 171 -7.79 -8.75 9.24
C MET A 171 -6.83 -7.65 9.73
N ASN A 172 -5.92 -7.28 8.84
CA ASN A 172 -4.81 -6.34 9.00
C ASN A 172 -3.99 -6.58 10.28
N GLY A 173 -3.58 -7.84 10.47
CA GLY A 173 -2.77 -8.32 11.59
C GLY A 173 -3.57 -8.80 12.80
N SER A 174 -4.89 -8.69 12.83
CA SER A 174 -5.68 -9.23 13.95
C SER A 174 -5.39 -10.73 14.15
N MET A 175 -5.15 -11.47 13.07
CA MET A 175 -4.58 -12.82 13.09
C MET A 175 -3.06 -12.78 12.91
N ARG A 176 -2.34 -13.56 13.72
CA ARG A 176 -0.85 -13.60 13.69
C ARG A 176 -0.27 -14.50 12.60
N THR A 177 -1.11 -15.29 11.94
CA THR A 177 -0.71 -16.26 10.92
C THR A 177 -1.81 -16.38 9.87
N VAL A 178 -1.40 -16.66 8.63
CA VAL A 178 -2.30 -17.08 7.55
C VAL A 178 -2.65 -18.57 7.62
N ASP A 179 -2.08 -19.33 8.57
CA ASP A 179 -2.41 -20.75 8.76
C ASP A 179 -3.72 -20.91 9.56
N SER A 180 -4.77 -20.20 9.12
CA SER A 180 -6.10 -20.16 9.74
C SER A 180 -7.18 -20.58 8.75
N ALA A 181 -8.43 -20.74 9.21
CA ALA A 181 -9.57 -21.01 8.33
C ALA A 181 -9.70 -19.93 7.23
N LEU A 182 -9.64 -18.65 7.61
CA LEU A 182 -9.69 -17.53 6.67
C LEU A 182 -8.48 -17.49 5.71
N GLY A 183 -7.33 -17.98 6.15
CA GLY A 183 -6.15 -18.06 5.27
C GLY A 183 -6.26 -19.10 4.15
N GLN A 184 -7.17 -20.08 4.26
CA GLN A 184 -7.45 -21.02 3.17
C GLN A 184 -8.02 -20.32 1.93
N GLU A 185 -8.61 -19.12 2.10
CA GLU A 185 -9.08 -18.26 1.01
C GLU A 185 -7.96 -17.82 0.06
N LEU A 186 -6.69 -17.92 0.48
CA LEU A 186 -5.54 -17.72 -0.42
C LEU A 186 -5.57 -18.65 -1.64
N LYS A 187 -6.20 -19.83 -1.53
CA LYS A 187 -6.39 -20.71 -2.67
C LYS A 187 -7.25 -20.05 -3.75
N HIS A 188 -8.26 -19.29 -3.35
CA HIS A 188 -9.14 -18.55 -4.25
C HIS A 188 -8.45 -17.29 -4.80
N PHE A 189 -7.70 -16.57 -3.97
CA PHE A 189 -7.05 -15.31 -4.39
C PHE A 189 -5.76 -15.50 -5.20
N ALA A 190 -4.98 -16.54 -4.89
CA ALA A 190 -3.64 -16.73 -5.43
C ALA A 190 -3.46 -18.09 -6.14
N GLY A 191 -4.50 -18.92 -6.19
CA GLY A 191 -4.48 -20.26 -6.80
C GLY A 191 -3.81 -21.34 -5.94
N PHE A 192 -3.31 -21.00 -4.75
CA PHE A 192 -2.70 -21.94 -3.80
C PHE A 192 -2.92 -21.52 -2.35
N ASP A 193 -3.11 -22.52 -1.48
CA ASP A 193 -3.15 -22.36 -0.03
C ASP A 193 -1.73 -22.15 0.53
N TYR A 194 -1.20 -20.93 0.37
CA TYR A 194 0.13 -20.58 0.85
C TYR A 194 0.19 -20.50 2.38
N LYS A 195 1.13 -21.23 2.96
CA LYS A 195 1.39 -21.19 4.41
C LYS A 195 2.25 -19.99 4.83
N GLN A 196 2.13 -19.61 6.10
CA GLN A 196 2.83 -18.47 6.69
C GLN A 196 4.34 -18.52 6.46
N ASN A 197 4.94 -19.70 6.60
CA ASN A 197 6.39 -19.90 6.38
C ASN A 197 6.80 -19.59 4.94
N SER A 198 5.96 -19.96 3.96
CA SER A 198 6.22 -19.70 2.53
C SER A 198 6.16 -18.20 2.22
N LEU A 199 5.15 -17.49 2.73
CA LEU A 199 5.00 -16.05 2.54
C LEU A 199 6.11 -15.27 3.26
N THR A 200 6.46 -15.68 4.48
CA THR A 200 7.55 -15.06 5.26
C THR A 200 8.89 -15.24 4.56
N LYS A 201 9.16 -16.44 4.02
CA LYS A 201 10.36 -16.70 3.21
C LYS A 201 10.37 -15.82 1.96
N TYR A 202 9.26 -15.73 1.24
CA TYR A 202 9.15 -14.89 0.03
C TYR A 202 9.41 -13.40 0.33
N LEU A 203 8.75 -12.82 1.33
CA LEU A 203 8.99 -11.43 1.75
C LEU A 203 10.43 -11.20 2.21
N GLY A 204 11.01 -12.15 2.95
CA GLY A 204 12.41 -12.10 3.35
C GLY A 204 13.36 -12.10 2.16
N GLU A 205 13.06 -12.91 1.14
CA GLU A 205 13.84 -12.96 -0.10
C GLU A 205 13.73 -11.65 -0.90
N LEU A 206 12.54 -11.06 -1.02
CA LEU A 206 12.36 -9.75 -1.67
C LEU A 206 13.12 -8.63 -0.96
N LYS A 207 13.14 -8.66 0.38
CA LYS A 207 13.91 -7.74 1.21
C LYS A 207 15.41 -7.83 0.90
N TYR A 208 15.96 -9.05 0.83
CA TYR A 208 17.36 -9.25 0.45
C TYR A 208 17.61 -8.86 -1.01
N LEU A 209 16.69 -9.15 -1.93
CA LEU A 209 16.81 -8.75 -3.33
C LEU A 209 16.84 -7.22 -3.51
N GLY A 210 16.22 -6.46 -2.60
CA GLY A 210 16.25 -5.00 -2.64
C GLY A 210 15.36 -4.40 -3.72
N VAL A 211 14.30 -5.11 -4.08
CA VAL A 211 13.39 -4.73 -5.17
C VAL A 211 12.47 -3.55 -4.82
N SER A 212 12.47 -3.08 -3.57
CA SER A 212 11.51 -2.08 -3.08
C SER A 212 11.48 -0.78 -3.89
N ALA A 213 12.64 -0.19 -4.19
CA ALA A 213 12.71 1.06 -4.95
C ALA A 213 12.14 0.89 -6.36
N LYS A 214 12.52 -0.21 -7.04
CA LYS A 214 12.04 -0.48 -8.40
C LYS A 214 10.55 -0.82 -8.44
N LEU A 215 10.05 -1.56 -7.44
CA LEU A 215 8.61 -1.80 -7.32
C LEU A 215 7.83 -0.51 -7.10
N LEU A 216 8.36 0.43 -6.30
CA LEU A 216 7.72 1.72 -6.11
C LEU A 216 7.61 2.48 -7.43
N GLU A 217 8.73 2.65 -8.16
CA GLU A 217 8.74 3.29 -9.48
C GLU A 217 7.76 2.63 -10.47
N ASP A 218 7.85 1.30 -10.61
CA ASP A 218 7.02 0.57 -11.59
C ASP A 218 5.54 0.58 -11.19
N THR A 219 5.22 0.68 -9.89
CA THR A 219 3.85 0.84 -9.39
C THR A 219 3.29 2.21 -9.75
N VAL A 220 4.08 3.28 -9.63
CA VAL A 220 3.66 4.63 -10.04
C VAL A 220 3.36 4.63 -11.55
N ALA A 221 4.29 4.09 -12.35
CA ALA A 221 4.15 4.03 -13.80
C ALA A 221 2.95 3.17 -14.23
N PHE A 222 2.68 2.08 -13.52
CA PHE A 222 1.54 1.21 -13.76
C PHE A 222 0.22 1.96 -13.56
N TRP A 223 0.03 2.58 -12.40
CA TRP A 223 -1.22 3.25 -12.10
C TRP A 223 -1.43 4.51 -12.92
N SER A 224 -0.37 5.26 -13.22
CA SER A 224 -0.45 6.40 -14.14
C SER A 224 -1.01 6.00 -15.51
N LYS A 225 -0.69 4.79 -16.01
CA LYS A 225 -1.28 4.28 -17.26
C LYS A 225 -2.74 3.89 -17.08
N CYS A 226 -3.10 3.31 -15.94
CA CYS A 226 -4.49 2.95 -15.64
C CYS A 226 -5.40 4.19 -15.52
N TRP A 227 -4.90 5.28 -14.94
CA TRP A 227 -5.65 6.53 -14.74
C TRP A 227 -5.67 7.47 -15.95
N GLY A 228 -4.88 7.18 -17.01
CA GLY A 228 -4.61 8.13 -18.10
C GLY A 228 -5.85 8.70 -18.81
N THR A 229 -6.96 7.97 -18.85
CA THR A 229 -8.23 8.47 -19.42
C THR A 229 -8.97 9.43 -18.51
N GLU A 230 -8.91 9.24 -17.19
CA GLU A 230 -9.53 10.14 -16.20
C GLU A 230 -8.76 11.46 -16.10
N MET A 231 -7.42 11.38 -16.21
CA MET A 231 -6.54 12.55 -16.27
C MET A 231 -6.81 13.43 -17.49
N GLY A 232 -7.20 12.85 -18.63
CA GLY A 232 -7.52 13.57 -19.86
C GLY A 232 -8.86 14.33 -19.83
N ASN A 233 -9.78 13.92 -18.94
CA ASN A 233 -11.11 14.52 -18.79
C ASN A 233 -11.18 15.59 -17.69
N LEU A 234 -10.05 15.90 -17.05
CA LEU A 234 -9.95 17.03 -16.15
C LEU A 234 -10.13 18.31 -16.97
N GLY A 235 -11.31 18.93 -16.81
CA GLY A 235 -11.60 20.25 -17.35
C GLY A 235 -10.51 21.26 -17.04
N LYS A 236 -10.42 22.31 -17.87
CA LYS A 236 -9.37 23.35 -17.94
C LYS A 236 -8.17 23.13 -16.98
N PRO A 237 -6.97 22.86 -17.51
CA PRO A 237 -5.79 22.63 -16.67
C PRO A 237 -5.66 23.76 -15.66
N SER A 238 -5.70 23.41 -14.37
CA SER A 238 -5.28 24.36 -13.35
C SER A 238 -3.85 24.77 -13.66
N SER A 239 -3.54 26.05 -13.50
CA SER A 239 -2.17 26.57 -13.64
C SER A 239 -1.18 25.94 -12.65
N LEU A 240 -1.68 25.12 -11.72
CA LEU A 240 -0.94 24.38 -10.70
C LEU A 240 -1.15 22.87 -10.86
N LEU A 241 -0.05 22.11 -10.84
CA LEU A 241 -0.07 20.67 -10.61
C LEU A 241 0.22 20.41 -9.13
N CYS A 242 -0.83 20.07 -8.39
CA CYS A 242 -0.74 19.88 -6.94
C CYS A 242 -0.45 18.41 -6.59
N TYR A 243 0.42 18.21 -5.60
CA TYR A 243 0.65 16.94 -4.95
C TYR A 243 0.35 17.10 -3.46
N TYR A 244 -0.50 16.22 -2.93
CA TYR A 244 -0.89 16.24 -1.52
C TYR A 244 -0.04 15.27 -0.72
N ILE A 245 0.39 15.70 0.46
CA ILE A 245 1.34 14.96 1.27
C ILE A 245 0.86 14.94 2.71
N ASP A 246 0.66 13.74 3.21
CA ASP A 246 0.23 13.53 4.59
C ASP A 246 0.79 12.22 5.17
N GLY A 247 0.92 12.22 6.50
CA GLY A 247 1.45 11.14 7.30
C GLY A 247 0.34 10.35 8.00
N ASN A 248 0.27 9.05 7.75
CA ASN A 248 -0.60 8.15 8.50
C ASN A 248 0.19 7.40 9.58
N THR A 249 -0.03 7.77 10.84
CA THR A 249 0.58 7.10 11.99
C THR A 249 -0.19 5.84 12.38
N LYS A 250 0.52 4.70 12.46
CA LYS A 250 0.01 3.40 12.89
C LYS A 250 0.63 3.00 14.21
N ALA A 251 -0.21 2.72 15.20
CA ALA A 251 0.25 2.16 16.46
C ALA A 251 0.84 0.76 16.27
N VAL A 252 1.94 0.48 16.97
CA VAL A 252 2.60 -0.82 17.03
C VAL A 252 2.63 -1.30 18.46
N TRP A 253 1.96 -2.42 18.69
CA TRP A 253 2.03 -3.16 19.95
C TRP A 253 3.11 -4.23 19.81
N SER A 254 4.17 -4.11 20.60
CA SER A 254 5.23 -5.10 20.65
C SER A 254 5.85 -5.16 22.03
N SER A 255 6.25 -6.37 22.42
CA SER A 255 7.12 -6.59 23.59
C SER A 255 8.56 -6.13 23.35
N LYS A 256 8.92 -5.81 22.10
CA LYS A 256 10.24 -5.30 21.72
C LYS A 256 10.24 -3.77 21.69
N ARG A 257 11.41 -3.16 21.92
CA ARG A 257 11.57 -1.70 21.79
C ARG A 257 11.33 -1.28 20.33
N VAL A 258 10.41 -0.34 20.15
CA VAL A 258 10.09 0.32 18.88
C VAL A 258 10.13 1.83 19.11
N LYS A 259 10.54 2.61 18.09
CA LYS A 259 10.48 4.07 18.17
C LYS A 259 9.05 4.52 18.44
N LYS A 260 8.91 5.50 19.34
CA LYS A 260 7.61 6.03 19.78
C LYS A 260 7.32 7.36 19.11
N ASN A 261 6.04 7.63 18.83
CA ASN A 261 5.53 8.95 18.45
C ASN A 261 4.13 9.14 19.06
N LYS A 262 3.60 10.37 19.02
CA LYS A 262 2.20 10.64 19.37
C LYS A 262 1.29 9.96 18.34
N VAL A 263 0.47 9.01 18.78
CA VAL A 263 -0.58 8.41 17.95
C VAL A 263 -1.87 9.18 18.21
N THR A 264 -2.16 10.17 17.38
CA THR A 264 -3.26 11.13 17.57
C THR A 264 -4.61 10.44 17.84
N MET A 265 -4.93 9.40 17.08
CA MET A 265 -6.20 8.66 17.26
C MET A 265 -6.35 7.98 18.63
N LEU A 266 -5.24 7.73 19.35
CA LEU A 266 -5.26 7.13 20.69
C LEU A 266 -4.88 8.14 21.79
N GLY A 267 -4.60 9.40 21.43
CA GLY A 267 -4.23 10.45 22.37
C GLY A 267 -2.92 10.20 23.16
N ARG A 268 -2.07 9.24 22.78
CA ARG A 268 -0.92 8.82 23.58
C ARG A 268 0.37 8.64 22.77
N VAL A 269 1.52 8.77 23.45
CA VAL A 269 2.84 8.48 22.90
C VAL A 269 3.15 7.00 23.05
N MET A 270 3.27 6.28 21.94
CA MET A 270 3.54 4.83 21.96
C MET A 270 4.33 4.39 20.74
N GLY A 271 4.80 3.13 20.74
CA GLY A 271 5.50 2.55 19.59
C GLY A 271 4.63 2.66 18.34
N CYS A 272 5.21 3.14 17.23
CA CYS A 272 4.45 3.37 16.00
C CYS A 272 5.31 3.22 14.74
N LEU A 273 4.61 3.09 13.61
CA LEU A 273 5.14 3.32 12.28
C LEU A 273 4.41 4.53 11.69
N GLU A 274 5.12 5.38 10.98
CA GLU A 274 4.51 6.48 10.23
C GLU A 274 4.66 6.20 8.75
N GLN A 275 3.57 6.32 8.00
CA GLN A 275 3.56 6.17 6.56
C GLN A 275 3.31 7.52 5.92
N VAL A 276 4.28 8.04 5.18
CA VAL A 276 4.11 9.29 4.43
C VAL A 276 3.65 8.93 3.04
N PHE A 277 2.49 9.47 2.64
CA PHE A 277 1.92 9.28 1.31
C PHE A 277 2.09 10.53 0.47
N ILE A 278 2.16 10.34 -0.84
CA ILE A 278 2.04 11.40 -1.84
C ILE A 278 0.86 11.03 -2.72
N HIS A 279 -0.11 11.94 -2.83
CA HIS A 279 -1.23 11.85 -3.74
C HIS A 279 -1.08 12.85 -4.89
N ASP A 280 -1.59 12.50 -6.06
CA ASP A 280 -1.73 13.46 -7.16
C ASP A 280 -2.91 14.42 -6.94
N ALA A 281 -3.15 15.32 -7.90
CA ALA A 281 -4.21 16.31 -7.84
C ALA A 281 -5.63 15.70 -7.80
N LEU A 282 -5.79 14.44 -8.21
CA LEU A 282 -7.05 13.69 -8.18
C LEU A 282 -7.26 12.91 -6.89
N GLY A 283 -6.24 12.84 -6.03
CA GLY A 283 -6.29 12.04 -4.81
C GLY A 283 -5.86 10.60 -5.00
N HIS A 284 -5.15 10.29 -6.09
CA HIS A 284 -4.58 8.97 -6.27
C HIS A 284 -3.25 8.83 -5.54
N PRO A 285 -3.02 7.79 -4.73
CA PRO A 285 -1.75 7.58 -4.05
C PRO A 285 -0.68 7.16 -5.08
N ILE A 286 0.26 8.06 -5.35
CA ILE A 286 1.35 7.83 -6.32
C ILE A 286 2.60 7.29 -5.64
N TYR A 287 2.81 7.54 -4.35
CA TYR A 287 4.00 7.10 -3.64
C TYR A 287 3.77 7.00 -2.14
N PHE A 288 4.48 6.11 -1.45
CA PHE A 288 4.53 6.12 0.00
C PHE A 288 5.83 5.51 0.54
N GLU A 289 6.25 5.96 1.71
CA GLU A 289 7.33 5.34 2.49
C GLU A 289 6.91 5.10 3.93
N THR A 290 7.43 4.03 4.54
CA THR A 290 7.14 3.67 5.93
C THR A 290 8.38 3.87 6.79
N TYR A 291 8.21 4.62 7.87
CA TYR A 291 9.24 4.96 8.85
C TYR A 291 8.92 4.33 10.21
N SER A 292 9.96 4.04 10.99
CA SER A 292 9.78 3.63 12.39
C SER A 292 9.75 4.88 13.28
N GLY A 293 8.70 5.02 14.10
CA GLY A 293 8.46 6.23 14.87
C GLY A 293 7.95 7.35 13.98
N HIS A 294 8.50 8.55 14.15
CA HIS A 294 8.17 9.71 13.35
C HIS A 294 8.81 9.63 11.95
N GLY A 295 7.98 9.84 10.93
CA GLY A 295 8.41 10.05 9.56
C GLY A 295 8.98 11.47 9.40
N PRO A 296 10.06 11.64 8.64
CA PRO A 296 10.64 12.96 8.46
C PRO A 296 9.74 13.81 7.55
N CYS A 297 9.11 14.86 8.11
CA CYS A 297 8.52 15.95 7.33
C CYS A 297 9.62 16.96 6.92
N GLY A 298 9.46 17.63 5.78
CA GLY A 298 10.37 18.70 5.35
C GLY A 298 11.39 18.32 4.26
N GLU A 299 12.69 18.52 4.47
CA GLU A 299 13.77 18.22 3.50
C GLU A 299 13.67 16.82 2.87
N HIS A 300 13.20 15.85 3.65
CA HIS A 300 13.05 14.47 3.20
C HIS A 300 11.92 14.31 2.17
N ILE A 301 10.91 15.18 2.19
CA ILE A 301 9.84 15.20 1.19
C ILE A 301 10.44 15.48 -0.20
N LEU A 302 11.34 16.46 -0.32
CA LEU A 302 12.03 16.74 -1.58
C LEU A 302 12.86 15.52 -2.05
N SER A 303 13.47 14.78 -1.12
CA SER A 303 14.18 13.53 -1.44
C SER A 303 13.25 12.41 -1.91
N MET A 304 12.03 12.33 -1.38
CA MET A 304 11.00 11.38 -1.83
C MET A 304 10.55 11.71 -3.25
N PHE A 305 10.30 13.00 -3.55
CA PHE A 305 9.93 13.44 -4.90
C PHE A 305 11.01 13.13 -5.94
N LYS A 306 12.29 13.35 -5.61
CA LYS A 306 13.41 12.97 -6.50
C LYS A 306 13.39 11.49 -6.92
N LYS A 307 12.84 10.59 -6.09
CA LYS A 307 12.76 9.14 -6.43
C LYS A 307 11.69 8.83 -7.48
N ILE A 308 10.63 9.61 -7.53
CA ILE A 308 9.50 9.40 -8.46
C ILE A 308 9.45 10.40 -9.60
N GLU A 309 10.33 11.40 -9.58
CA GLU A 309 10.41 12.51 -10.52
C GLU A 309 10.45 12.05 -11.99
N ALA A 310 11.33 11.10 -12.31
CA ALA A 310 11.43 10.55 -13.67
C ALA A 310 10.18 9.78 -14.12
N THR A 311 9.31 9.38 -13.19
CA THR A 311 8.07 8.65 -13.49
C THR A 311 6.86 9.57 -13.60
N ILE A 312 6.83 10.66 -12.85
CA ILE A 312 5.74 11.66 -12.89
C ILE A 312 5.93 12.72 -13.98
N GLU A 313 7.13 12.82 -14.56
CA GLU A 313 7.41 13.71 -15.69
C GLU A 313 7.26 12.95 -17.01
N ASP A 314 6.16 13.20 -17.74
CA ASP A 314 5.85 12.59 -19.04
C ASP A 314 7.00 12.75 -20.06
N VAL A 315 7.82 13.79 -19.91
CA VAL A 315 9.05 13.98 -20.66
C VAL A 315 10.15 14.41 -19.70
N PRO A 316 11.12 13.53 -19.38
CA PRO A 316 12.27 13.89 -18.55
C PRO A 316 13.01 15.09 -19.15
N GLY A 317 13.09 16.19 -18.38
CA GLY A 317 13.74 17.42 -18.84
C GLY A 317 12.92 18.30 -19.79
N ALA A 318 11.62 18.02 -20.00
CA ALA A 318 10.77 18.97 -20.71
C ALA A 318 10.63 20.27 -19.92
N ARG A 319 10.92 21.38 -20.60
CA ARG A 319 10.74 22.75 -20.12
C ARG A 319 9.27 23.20 -20.16
N THR A 320 8.30 22.29 -20.18
CA THR A 320 6.90 22.66 -20.03
C THR A 320 6.73 23.28 -18.66
N SER A 321 6.33 24.56 -18.63
CA SER A 321 6.26 25.44 -17.46
C SER A 321 5.10 25.08 -16.52
N VAL A 322 5.02 23.83 -16.09
CA VAL A 322 4.00 23.38 -15.14
C VAL A 322 4.47 23.72 -13.73
N THR A 323 3.75 24.62 -13.07
CA THR A 323 3.99 25.01 -11.68
C THR A 323 3.59 23.85 -10.77
N ARG A 324 4.59 23.15 -10.21
CA ARG A 324 4.36 22.01 -9.32
C ARG A 324 4.29 22.48 -7.88
N VAL A 325 3.27 22.05 -7.15
CA VAL A 325 2.99 22.52 -5.80
C VAL A 325 2.83 21.35 -4.84
N LEU A 326 3.60 21.35 -3.76
CA LEU A 326 3.50 20.38 -2.68
C LEU A 326 2.62 20.97 -1.58
N VAL A 327 1.46 20.36 -1.38
CA VAL A 327 0.46 20.81 -0.41
C VAL A 327 0.57 19.91 0.82
N MET A 328 0.91 20.51 1.96
CA MET A 328 1.24 19.80 3.20
C MET A 328 0.44 20.34 4.37
N ASP A 329 0.23 19.50 5.40
CA ASP A 329 -0.35 19.94 6.66
C ASP A 329 0.61 20.85 7.48
N GLY A 330 0.08 21.54 8.50
CA GLY A 330 0.78 22.54 9.31
C GLY A 330 2.00 21.99 10.04
N ALA A 331 2.02 20.69 10.36
CA ALA A 331 3.19 20.02 10.91
C ALA A 331 4.46 20.13 10.03
N SER A 332 4.30 20.45 8.74
CA SER A 332 5.41 20.60 7.78
C SER A 332 5.91 22.03 7.62
N ASN A 333 5.36 23.02 8.34
CA ASN A 333 5.67 24.44 8.17
C ASN A 333 6.98 24.93 8.83
N GLY A 334 7.80 24.02 9.35
CA GLY A 334 9.07 24.37 10.01
C GLY A 334 10.06 25.09 9.07
N VAL A 335 10.82 26.04 9.60
CA VAL A 335 11.75 26.88 8.79
C VAL A 335 12.77 26.06 8.01
N GLY A 336 13.27 24.95 8.56
CA GLY A 336 14.15 24.03 7.82
C GLY A 336 13.50 23.49 6.53
N THR A 337 12.21 23.16 6.57
CA THR A 337 11.44 22.78 5.37
C THR A 337 11.39 23.94 4.37
N LEU A 338 11.03 25.13 4.84
CA LEU A 338 10.89 26.31 3.99
C LEU A 338 12.23 26.70 3.35
N ARG A 339 13.34 26.57 4.10
CA ARG A 339 14.72 26.77 3.62
C ARG A 339 15.08 25.78 2.51
N ALA A 340 14.71 24.51 2.68
CA ALA A 340 14.93 23.49 1.66
C ALA A 340 14.19 23.80 0.36
N PHE A 341 12.92 24.25 0.46
CA PHE A 341 12.18 24.70 -0.71
C PHE A 341 12.78 25.97 -1.33
N ALA A 342 13.29 26.91 -0.54
CA ALA A 342 13.95 28.11 -1.05
C ALA A 342 15.28 27.81 -1.78
N SER A 343 15.93 26.69 -1.46
CA SER A 343 17.18 26.27 -2.11
C SER A 343 17.01 25.66 -3.52
N GLN A 344 15.77 25.56 -4.02
CA GLN A 344 15.45 25.00 -5.33
C GLN A 344 14.34 25.82 -6.02
N GLN A 345 14.16 25.65 -7.33
CA GLN A 345 13.21 26.45 -8.14
C GLN A 345 12.10 25.63 -8.81
N LYS A 346 12.09 24.31 -8.62
CA LYS A 346 11.22 23.38 -9.35
C LYS A 346 9.86 23.19 -8.69
N TYR A 347 9.85 23.18 -7.36
CA TYR A 347 8.69 22.87 -6.53
C TYR A 347 8.29 24.07 -5.69
N HIS A 348 7.01 24.38 -5.65
CA HIS A 348 6.43 25.32 -4.70
C HIS A 348 5.77 24.56 -3.56
N TYR A 349 5.45 25.25 -2.47
CA TYR A 349 4.70 24.67 -1.36
C TYR A 349 3.44 25.48 -1.04
N ILE A 350 2.47 24.81 -0.43
CA ILE A 350 1.36 25.42 0.31
C ILE A 350 1.22 24.67 1.64
N THR A 351 1.25 25.37 2.77
CA THR A 351 1.11 24.78 4.10
C THR A 351 0.48 25.78 5.07
N PRO A 352 -0.40 25.37 6.00
CA PRO A 352 -1.00 26.31 6.94
C PRO A 352 0.00 26.70 8.05
N LEU A 353 -0.18 27.89 8.60
CA LEU A 353 0.38 28.26 9.89
C LEU A 353 -0.56 27.83 11.01
N ASP A 354 0.02 27.38 12.12
CA ASP A 354 -0.72 27.19 13.35
C ASP A 354 -1.10 28.55 13.95
N ASP A 355 -2.23 28.60 14.66
CA ASP A 355 -2.78 29.84 15.23
C ASP A 355 -1.78 30.59 16.11
N ASN A 356 -0.92 29.87 16.84
CA ASN A 356 0.10 30.44 17.73
C ASN A 356 1.31 31.05 16.98
N GLN A 357 1.47 30.75 15.69
CA GLN A 357 2.60 31.22 14.88
C GLN A 357 2.32 32.56 14.20
N TRP A 358 1.05 32.90 13.98
CA TRP A 358 0.61 34.17 13.40
C TRP A 358 0.69 35.31 14.42
N LYS A 359 1.47 36.36 14.12
CA LYS A 359 1.57 37.58 14.93
C LYS A 359 1.73 38.79 14.02
N GLU A 360 1.03 39.88 14.32
CA GLU A 360 1.12 41.13 13.52
C GLU A 360 2.55 41.65 13.38
N ARG A 361 3.37 41.49 14.42
CA ARG A 361 4.80 41.87 14.40
C ARG A 361 5.65 41.13 13.37
N LYS A 362 5.18 39.99 12.86
CA LYS A 362 5.86 39.21 11.82
C LYS A 362 5.43 39.58 10.41
N ILE A 363 4.40 40.44 10.27
CA ILE A 363 3.88 40.86 8.97
C ILE A 363 4.75 42.00 8.45
N VAL A 364 5.38 41.79 7.31
CA VAL A 364 6.16 42.80 6.60
C VAL A 364 5.26 43.66 5.72
N ASN A 365 4.31 43.02 5.04
CA ASN A 365 3.34 43.68 4.18
C ASN A 365 2.01 42.90 4.19
N ILE A 366 0.89 43.61 4.08
CA ILE A 366 -0.44 43.03 3.89
C ILE A 366 -1.22 43.84 2.85
N GLY A 367 -1.73 43.14 1.85
CA GLY A 367 -2.54 43.68 0.77
C GLY A 367 -3.98 43.97 1.19
N ARG A 368 -4.73 44.54 0.26
CA ARG A 368 -6.15 44.84 0.43
C ARG A 368 -6.98 43.55 0.47
N PRO A 369 -8.10 43.53 1.21
CA PRO A 369 -9.01 42.39 1.20
C PRO A 369 -9.63 42.21 -0.19
N THR A 370 -9.66 40.96 -0.64
CA THR A 370 -10.34 40.52 -1.85
C THR A 370 -11.31 39.41 -1.50
N ARG A 371 -12.43 39.27 -2.24
CA ARG A 371 -13.39 38.21 -1.94
C ARG A 371 -12.87 36.86 -2.45
N TYR A 372 -13.02 35.81 -1.65
CA TYR A 372 -12.68 34.46 -2.08
C TYR A 372 -13.64 34.00 -3.20
N LEU A 373 -13.09 33.58 -4.35
CA LEU A 373 -13.88 33.17 -5.52
C LEU A 373 -14.72 31.91 -5.28
N TYR A 374 -14.25 30.99 -4.42
CA TYR A 374 -14.84 29.66 -4.26
C TYR A 374 -15.52 29.44 -2.90
N GLY A 375 -15.75 30.50 -2.12
CA GLY A 375 -16.31 30.34 -0.79
C GLY A 375 -16.60 31.64 -0.04
N LYS A 376 -17.06 31.48 1.20
CA LYS A 376 -17.47 32.56 2.09
C LYS A 376 -16.32 33.04 2.97
N ALA A 377 -15.38 33.76 2.35
CA ALA A 377 -14.22 34.33 3.04
C ALA A 377 -13.70 35.58 2.33
N SER A 378 -12.93 36.39 3.05
CA SER A 378 -12.10 37.46 2.49
C SER A 378 -10.63 37.07 2.58
N LEU A 379 -9.87 37.32 1.52
CA LEU A 379 -8.47 36.96 1.39
C LEU A 379 -7.60 38.21 1.42
N ARG A 380 -6.47 38.15 2.14
CA ARG A 380 -5.42 39.16 2.09
C ARG A 380 -4.09 38.48 1.79
N ASP A 381 -3.46 38.85 0.69
CA ASP A 381 -2.06 38.53 0.43
C ASP A 381 -1.17 39.25 1.45
N ALA A 382 -0.18 38.56 1.97
CA ALA A 382 0.77 39.09 2.94
C ALA A 382 2.18 38.56 2.67
N VAL A 383 3.17 39.27 3.19
CA VAL A 383 4.55 38.78 3.32
C VAL A 383 4.87 38.74 4.80
N ILE A 384 5.35 37.60 5.27
CA ILE A 384 5.72 37.43 6.68
C ILE A 384 7.17 37.00 6.83
N GLU A 385 7.71 37.23 8.01
CA GLU A 385 9.06 36.86 8.41
C GLU A 385 9.00 35.82 9.55
N LEU A 386 9.65 34.68 9.36
CA LEU A 386 9.69 33.57 10.31
C LEU A 386 11.13 33.31 10.76
N GLU A 387 11.34 33.24 12.07
CA GLU A 387 12.65 32.92 12.66
C GLU A 387 12.86 31.40 12.73
N ASP A 388 14.07 30.93 12.40
CA ASP A 388 14.44 29.54 12.55
C ASP A 388 14.59 29.14 14.02
N SER A 389 13.88 28.09 14.43
CA SER A 389 13.96 27.58 15.81
C SER A 389 15.30 26.93 16.14
N LYS A 390 16.07 26.50 15.14
CA LYS A 390 17.40 25.88 15.30
C LYS A 390 18.53 26.90 15.20
N GLU A 391 18.31 28.02 14.52
CA GLU A 391 19.31 29.04 14.25
C GLU A 391 18.73 30.43 14.58
N LYS A 392 18.86 30.84 15.85
CA LYS A 392 18.35 32.13 16.32
C LYS A 392 18.92 33.28 15.49
N GLY A 393 18.07 34.23 15.13
CA GLY A 393 18.41 35.38 14.28
C GLY A 393 18.41 35.10 12.78
N PHE A 394 18.22 33.86 12.34
CA PHE A 394 17.97 33.55 10.92
C PHE A 394 16.49 33.73 10.61
N PHE A 395 16.18 34.61 9.66
CA PHE A 395 14.81 34.91 9.24
C PHE A 395 14.55 34.49 7.80
N ILE A 396 13.45 33.77 7.57
CA ILE A 396 12.93 33.47 6.24
C ILE A 396 11.72 34.35 5.94
N ARG A 397 11.76 35.04 4.79
CA ARG A 397 10.61 35.77 4.27
C ARG A 397 9.81 34.89 3.33
N THR A 398 8.51 34.83 3.53
CA THR A 398 7.61 34.00 2.73
C THR A 398 6.28 34.69 2.50
N ARG A 399 5.63 34.36 1.37
CA ARG A 399 4.28 34.83 1.06
C ARG A 399 3.28 34.05 1.90
N ALA A 400 2.29 34.76 2.41
CA ALA A 400 1.20 34.20 3.17
C ALA A 400 -0.14 34.70 2.61
N ILE A 401 -1.19 33.90 2.75
CA ILE A 401 -2.57 34.33 2.48
C ILE A 401 -3.32 34.22 3.79
N LYS A 402 -3.76 35.36 4.31
CA LYS A 402 -4.70 35.41 5.42
C LYS A 402 -6.11 35.21 4.88
N ILE A 403 -6.81 34.24 5.43
CA ILE A 403 -8.19 33.89 5.12
C ILE A 403 -9.04 34.29 6.32
N ASP A 404 -9.85 35.33 6.15
CA ASP A 404 -10.85 35.75 7.11
C ASP A 404 -12.19 35.11 6.71
N TRP A 405 -12.57 34.02 7.38
CA TRP A 405 -13.83 33.31 7.11
C TRP A 405 -15.02 34.12 7.62
N ASP A 406 -16.15 34.07 6.91
CA ASP A 406 -17.37 34.81 7.31
C ASP A 406 -17.93 34.32 8.66
N ASN A 407 -17.53 33.14 9.13
CA ASN A 407 -17.89 32.60 10.45
C ASN A 407 -17.00 33.12 11.59
N GLY A 408 -16.05 34.02 11.31
CA GLY A 408 -15.14 34.61 12.29
C GLY A 408 -13.82 33.85 12.49
N ASN A 409 -13.66 32.66 11.91
CA ASN A 409 -12.39 31.94 11.98
C ASN A 409 -11.34 32.59 11.07
N VAL A 410 -10.08 32.47 11.46
CA VAL A 410 -8.94 32.92 10.65
C VAL A 410 -8.06 31.71 10.33
N THR A 411 -7.60 31.63 9.09
CA THR A 411 -6.60 30.65 8.66
C THR A 411 -5.52 31.37 7.88
N VAL A 412 -4.27 30.95 8.01
CA VAL A 412 -3.16 31.54 7.24
C VAL A 412 -2.43 30.45 6.50
N LEU A 413 -2.27 30.60 5.19
CA LEU A 413 -1.52 29.67 4.35
C LEU A 413 -0.20 30.28 3.91
N LEU A 414 0.92 29.63 4.20
CA LEU A 414 2.23 29.95 3.61
C LEU A 414 2.32 29.36 2.22
N ASN A 415 2.98 30.09 1.32
CA ASN A 415 3.30 29.58 0.00
C ASN A 415 4.55 30.25 -0.59
N SER A 416 5.18 29.57 -1.55
CA SER A 416 6.30 30.12 -2.33
C SER A 416 5.91 30.49 -3.77
N LEU A 417 4.61 30.63 -4.07
CA LEU A 417 4.13 30.89 -5.42
C LEU A 417 4.25 32.38 -5.79
N PRO A 418 4.73 32.70 -7.00
CA PRO A 418 4.87 34.07 -7.47
C PRO A 418 3.51 34.77 -7.56
N LEU A 419 3.46 36.02 -7.10
CA LEU A 419 2.23 36.83 -7.06
C LEU A 419 1.74 37.17 -8.48
N GLU A 420 2.67 37.32 -9.42
CA GLU A 420 2.42 37.72 -10.81
C GLU A 420 1.70 36.64 -11.60
N THR A 421 1.82 35.37 -11.17
CA THR A 421 1.36 34.22 -11.94
C THR A 421 0.11 33.56 -11.36
N ILE A 422 -0.06 33.56 -10.03
CA ILE A 422 -1.12 32.80 -9.36
C ILE A 422 -1.83 33.65 -8.30
N GLY A 423 -3.15 33.78 -8.47
CA GLY A 423 -4.03 34.50 -7.56
C GLY A 423 -4.24 33.81 -6.21
N SER A 424 -4.62 34.61 -5.21
CA SER A 424 -4.88 34.13 -3.84
C SER A 424 -5.98 33.06 -3.77
N SER A 425 -7.04 33.20 -4.56
CA SER A 425 -8.17 32.26 -4.55
C SER A 425 -7.76 30.87 -5.04
N GLU A 426 -6.91 30.78 -6.06
CA GLU A 426 -6.41 29.53 -6.61
C GLU A 426 -5.54 28.79 -5.59
N ILE A 427 -4.66 29.52 -4.87
CA ILE A 427 -3.81 28.95 -3.81
C ILE A 427 -4.66 28.38 -2.68
N VAL A 428 -5.65 29.16 -2.21
CA VAL A 428 -6.58 28.71 -1.15
C VAL A 428 -7.37 27.50 -1.61
N GLN A 429 -7.90 27.51 -2.84
CA GLN A 429 -8.63 26.37 -3.39
C GLN A 429 -7.75 25.12 -3.48
N SER A 430 -6.51 25.24 -3.96
CA SER A 430 -5.56 24.13 -4.04
C SER A 430 -5.27 23.51 -2.67
N TYR A 431 -5.16 24.32 -1.63
CA TYR A 431 -5.00 23.80 -0.27
C TYR A 431 -6.21 22.99 0.18
N PHE A 432 -7.43 23.53 0.05
CA PHE A 432 -8.64 22.86 0.54
C PHE A 432 -9.07 21.65 -0.31
N LYS A 433 -8.63 21.55 -1.56
CA LYS A 433 -8.77 20.33 -2.38
C LYS A 433 -8.01 19.14 -1.79
N ARG A 434 -7.04 19.35 -0.88
CA ARG A 434 -6.37 18.28 -0.13
C ARG A 434 -7.36 17.39 0.64
N TRP A 435 -8.39 17.96 1.25
CA TRP A 435 -9.34 17.19 2.06
C TRP A 435 -10.05 16.06 1.27
N PRO A 436 -10.76 16.35 0.17
CA PRO A 436 -11.41 15.29 -0.62
C PRO A 436 -10.40 14.37 -1.33
N ALA A 437 -9.22 14.88 -1.69
CA ALA A 437 -8.21 14.13 -2.42
C ALA A 437 -7.42 13.14 -1.54
N GLU A 438 -7.16 13.48 -0.27
CA GLU A 438 -6.26 12.70 0.58
C GLU A 438 -6.94 12.26 1.88
N GLU A 439 -7.49 13.20 2.64
CA GLU A 439 -8.02 12.90 3.98
C GLU A 439 -9.29 12.02 3.92
N LEU A 440 -10.17 12.29 2.96
CA LEU A 440 -11.34 11.47 2.68
C LEU A 440 -10.94 10.05 2.25
N GLN A 441 -9.90 9.92 1.42
CA GLN A 441 -9.36 8.63 1.00
C GLN A 441 -8.81 7.84 2.19
N PHE A 442 -8.04 8.48 3.08
CA PHE A 442 -7.61 7.85 4.32
C PHE A 442 -8.76 7.41 5.20
N ARG A 443 -9.82 8.20 5.32
CA ARG A 443 -11.00 7.82 6.09
C ARG A 443 -11.63 6.53 5.53
N HIS A 444 -11.78 6.43 4.22
CA HIS A 444 -12.30 5.22 3.56
C HIS A 444 -11.36 4.02 3.74
N MET A 445 -10.06 4.20 3.54
CA MET A 445 -9.06 3.13 3.73
C MET A 445 -8.98 2.67 5.19
N LYS A 446 -9.09 3.58 6.16
CA LYS A 446 -9.13 3.24 7.60
C LYS A 446 -10.37 2.42 7.94
N SER A 447 -11.51 2.69 7.29
CA SER A 447 -12.75 1.94 7.48
C SER A 447 -12.70 0.57 6.79
N ALA A 448 -12.37 0.54 5.50
CA ALA A 448 -12.48 -0.67 4.66
C ALA A 448 -11.39 -1.70 4.91
N VAL A 449 -10.12 -1.27 5.04
CA VAL A 449 -8.96 -2.16 5.17
C VAL A 449 -8.22 -1.99 6.49
N SER A 450 -8.84 -1.30 7.45
CA SER A 450 -8.26 -1.03 8.77
C SER A 450 -6.86 -0.41 8.66
N LEU A 451 -6.60 0.49 7.70
CA LEU A 451 -5.26 1.00 7.38
C LEU A 451 -4.46 1.48 8.61
N HIS A 452 -5.15 1.97 9.64
CA HIS A 452 -4.58 2.43 10.90
C HIS A 452 -4.07 1.32 11.84
N ARG A 453 -4.46 0.07 11.62
CA ARG A 453 -4.07 -1.08 12.44
C ARG A 453 -2.78 -1.69 11.90
N VAL A 454 -1.87 -2.00 12.80
CA VAL A 454 -0.81 -2.99 12.60
C VAL A 454 -0.77 -3.80 13.87
N ALA A 455 -1.24 -5.04 13.84
CA ALA A 455 -1.00 -5.91 14.97
C ALA A 455 0.45 -6.41 14.89
N GLY A 456 1.30 -5.79 15.70
CA GLY A 456 2.66 -6.26 15.92
C GLY A 456 2.68 -7.62 16.64
N TYR A 457 3.84 -8.25 16.61
CA TYR A 457 4.11 -9.44 17.42
C TYR A 457 4.15 -9.02 18.90
N GLY A 458 3.09 -9.40 19.63
CA GLY A 458 2.89 -9.08 21.04
C GLY A 458 1.71 -8.14 21.24
N LYS A 459 0.50 -8.72 21.30
CA LYS A 459 -0.67 -8.00 21.81
C LYS A 459 -0.64 -8.10 23.32
N GLN A 460 -0.71 -6.97 24.01
CA GLN A 460 -1.20 -6.90 25.37
C GLN A 460 -2.69 -6.60 25.26
N GLU A 461 -3.52 -7.43 25.86
CA GLU A 461 -4.94 -7.16 25.98
C GLU A 461 -5.08 -5.91 26.86
N ILE A 462 -5.67 -4.87 26.30
CA ILE A 462 -5.99 -3.65 27.03
C ILE A 462 -7.51 -3.62 27.06
N GLN A 463 -8.06 -3.51 28.26
CA GLN A 463 -9.49 -3.42 28.45
C GLN A 463 -9.98 -2.15 27.72
N ASP A 464 -10.94 -2.31 26.82
CA ASP A 464 -11.61 -1.18 26.19
C ASP A 464 -12.54 -0.58 27.24
N GLU A 465 -12.14 0.54 27.83
CA GLU A 465 -12.86 1.18 28.94
C GLU A 465 -14.29 1.56 28.53
N HIS A 466 -14.52 1.95 27.27
CA HIS A 466 -15.86 2.26 26.77
C HIS A 466 -16.75 1.01 26.64
N ILE A 467 -16.19 -0.10 26.16
CA ILE A 467 -16.93 -1.37 26.12
C ILE A 467 -17.17 -1.90 27.53
N ALA A 468 -16.20 -1.76 28.44
CA ALA A 468 -16.34 -2.15 29.84
C ALA A 468 -17.42 -1.32 30.56
N GLU A 469 -17.46 0.00 30.33
CA GLU A 469 -18.52 0.88 30.81
C GLU A 469 -19.89 0.47 30.27
N ARG A 470 -19.98 0.22 28.96
CA ARG A 470 -21.23 -0.16 28.30
C ARG A 470 -21.73 -1.53 28.77
N GLN A 471 -20.83 -2.50 28.96
CA GLN A 471 -21.14 -3.80 29.55
C GLN A 471 -21.57 -3.65 31.01
N SER A 472 -20.93 -2.77 31.79
CA SER A 472 -21.34 -2.48 33.16
C SER A 472 -22.73 -1.84 33.24
N HIS A 473 -23.06 -1.00 32.26
CA HIS A 473 -24.36 -0.34 32.19
C HIS A 473 -25.47 -1.31 31.77
N ILE A 474 -25.17 -2.24 30.86
CA ILE A 474 -26.09 -3.32 30.47
C ILE A 474 -26.27 -4.31 31.62
N ALA A 475 -25.23 -4.61 32.39
CA ALA A 475 -25.31 -5.51 33.55
C ALA A 475 -26.01 -4.90 34.78
N LYS A 476 -26.26 -3.58 34.77
CA LYS A 476 -26.99 -2.84 35.81
C LYS A 476 -28.45 -2.54 35.44
N MET A 477 -28.86 -2.82 34.21
CA MET A 477 -30.27 -2.85 33.79
C MET A 477 -30.78 -4.28 33.92
#